data_AF-A0AAU9TQ62-F1
#
_entry.id   AF-A0AAU9TQ62-F1
#
_cell.length_a   1.000
_cell.length_b   1.000
_cell.length_c   1.000
_cell.angle_alpha   90.00
_cell.angle_beta   90.00
_cell.angle_gamma   90.00
#
_symmetry.space_group_name_H-M   'P 1'
#
loop_
_entity.id
_entity.type
_entity.pdbx_description
1 polymer ?
#
loop_
_entity_poly.entity_id
_entity_poly.type
_entity_poly.pdbx_seq_one_letter_code
_entity_poly.pdbx_strand_id
1 'polypeptide(L)'
;MTACGSGCVHGFYKNGKRAISIGDLILVLEGKPRSEIKEHLNAVNSDSSPSTATIKNCFNEFKRGLTTVFDDPHPGAPKTVTTEDKTTKIHDLVFLDRRLKVREVTETVSI
;
A
#
# COMPACT_ATOMS: atom_id res chain seq x y z
N MET A 1 -32.76 -5.28 -14.87
CA MET A 1 -31.72 -4.45 -14.22
C MET A 1 -30.78 -5.40 -13.51
N THR A 2 -29.67 -5.76 -14.15
CA THR A 2 -28.78 -6.84 -13.69
C THR A 2 -27.71 -6.26 -12.76
N ALA A 3 -27.56 -6.88 -11.59
CA ALA A 3 -26.65 -6.48 -10.52
C ALA A 3 -25.17 -6.53 -10.96
N CYS A 4 -24.42 -5.45 -10.72
CA CYS A 4 -22.96 -5.47 -10.78
C CYS A 4 -22.44 -5.81 -9.38
N GLY A 5 -22.41 -7.11 -9.07
CA GLY A 5 -21.67 -7.64 -7.93
C GLY A 5 -20.20 -7.80 -8.31
N SER A 6 -19.39 -6.76 -8.15
CA SER A 6 -17.93 -6.89 -8.21
C SER A 6 -17.40 -7.00 -6.78
N GLY A 7 -17.08 -8.23 -6.40
CA GLY A 7 -16.64 -8.60 -5.05
C GLY A 7 -15.44 -7.80 -4.58
N CYS A 8 -15.52 -7.37 -3.31
CA CYS A 8 -14.48 -6.70 -2.56
C CYS A 8 -13.21 -7.54 -2.52
N VAL A 9 -12.19 -7.19 -3.31
CA VAL A 9 -10.83 -7.70 -3.15
C VAL A 9 -10.16 -6.98 -1.97
N HIS A 10 -10.41 -7.47 -0.76
CA HIS A 10 -9.61 -7.11 0.42
C HIS A 10 -8.20 -7.69 0.27
N GLY A 11 -7.34 -6.96 -0.45
CA GLY A 11 -5.89 -7.15 -0.36
C GLY A 11 -5.40 -6.76 1.03
N PHE A 12 -4.28 -7.30 1.47
CA PHE A 12 -3.64 -6.85 2.70
C PHE A 12 -2.95 -5.53 2.43
N TYR A 13 -3.39 -4.48 3.09
CA TYR A 13 -2.75 -3.17 2.96
C TYR A 13 -2.01 -2.83 4.25
N LYS A 14 -0.71 -2.52 4.15
CA LYS A 14 0.02 -1.77 5.18
C LYS A 14 0.42 -0.43 4.60
N ASN A 15 0.12 0.67 5.31
CA ASN A 15 0.42 2.04 4.88
C ASN A 15 -0.10 2.36 3.46
N GLY A 16 -1.29 1.86 3.10
CA GLY A 16 -1.91 2.08 1.79
C GLY A 16 -1.29 1.29 0.63
N LYS A 17 -0.29 0.45 0.88
CA LYS A 17 0.31 -0.44 -0.13
C LYS A 17 -0.14 -1.87 0.12
N ARG A 18 -0.40 -2.63 -0.96
CA ARG A 18 -0.56 -4.08 -0.80
C ARG A 18 0.77 -4.64 -0.29
N ALA A 19 0.68 -5.45 0.75
CA ALA A 19 1.83 -6.04 1.41
C ALA A 19 1.56 -7.52 1.59
N ILE A 20 2.49 -8.35 1.15
CA ILE A 20 2.56 -9.75 1.57
C ILE A 20 3.25 -9.73 2.92
N SER A 21 2.70 -10.42 3.92
CA SER A 21 3.40 -10.49 5.21
C SER A 21 4.70 -11.28 5.04
N ILE A 22 5.74 -10.95 5.81
CA ILE A 22 7.00 -11.71 5.79
C ILE A 22 6.75 -13.21 6.09
N GLY A 23 5.80 -13.50 6.98
CA GLY A 23 5.40 -14.88 7.30
C GLY A 23 4.75 -15.60 6.12
N ASP A 24 3.94 -14.90 5.32
CA ASP A 24 3.29 -15.46 4.13
C ASP A 24 4.34 -15.83 3.08
N LEU A 25 5.38 -14.99 2.91
CA LEU A 25 6.48 -15.24 1.97
C LEU A 25 7.34 -16.44 2.41
N ILE A 26 7.65 -16.55 3.71
CA ILE A 26 8.44 -17.66 4.26
C ILE A 26 7.73 -19.00 4.02
N LEU A 27 6.43 -19.09 4.28
CA LEU A 27 5.68 -20.34 4.06
C LEU A 27 5.66 -20.77 2.58
N VAL A 28 5.63 -19.81 1.66
CA VAL A 28 5.71 -20.08 0.21
C VAL A 28 7.12 -20.54 -0.18
N LEU A 29 8.17 -19.95 0.40
CA LEU A 29 9.58 -20.34 0.21
C LEU A 29 9.86 -21.75 0.72
N GLU A 30 9.25 -22.15 1.84
CA GLU A 30 9.36 -23.50 2.41
C GLU A 30 8.69 -24.58 1.56
N GLY A 31 7.96 -24.21 0.49
CA GLY A 31 7.34 -25.16 -0.44
C GLY A 31 6.14 -25.90 0.15
N LYS A 32 5.52 -25.37 1.22
CA LYS A 32 4.37 -25.97 1.88
C LYS A 32 3.15 -26.05 0.93
N PRO A 33 2.28 -27.06 1.08
CA PRO A 33 1.04 -27.13 0.32
C PRO A 33 0.10 -25.97 0.67
N ARG A 34 -0.68 -25.50 -0.32
CA ARG A 34 -1.56 -24.32 -0.17
C ARG A 34 -2.58 -24.43 0.98
N SER A 35 -3.03 -25.63 1.30
CA SER A 35 -3.97 -25.88 2.41
C SER A 35 -3.35 -25.57 3.76
N GLU A 36 -2.14 -26.08 4.01
CA GLU A 36 -1.37 -25.84 5.23
C GLU A 36 -1.03 -24.36 5.39
N ILE A 37 -0.69 -23.70 4.27
CA ILE A 37 -0.45 -22.25 4.27
C ILE A 37 -1.72 -21.48 4.64
N LYS A 38 -2.88 -21.86 4.09
CA LYS A 38 -4.14 -21.20 4.43
C LYS A 38 -4.50 -21.36 5.92
N GLU A 39 -4.32 -22.56 6.47
CA GLU A 39 -4.56 -22.83 7.88
C GLU A 39 -3.62 -22.04 8.78
N HIS A 40 -2.33 -22.03 8.48
CA HIS A 40 -1.34 -21.25 9.22
C HIS A 40 -1.64 -19.75 9.16
N LEU A 41 -2.00 -19.23 7.99
CA LEU A 41 -2.36 -17.82 7.82
C LEU A 41 -3.65 -17.44 8.56
N ASN A 42 -4.63 -18.34 8.61
CA ASN A 42 -5.83 -18.15 9.42
C ASN A 42 -5.51 -18.17 10.92
N ALA A 43 -4.56 -19.00 11.36
CA ALA A 43 -4.16 -19.10 12.76
C ALA A 43 -3.37 -17.88 13.23
N VAL A 44 -2.46 -17.35 12.40
CA VAL A 44 -1.63 -16.18 12.73
C VAL A 44 -2.41 -14.89 12.55
N ASN A 45 -3.24 -14.80 11.52
CA ASN A 45 -3.96 -13.58 11.17
C ASN A 45 -5.47 -13.83 11.20
N SER A 46 -6.08 -13.88 12.38
CA SER A 46 -7.48 -14.24 12.59
C SER A 46 -8.46 -13.51 11.64
N ASP A 47 -8.60 -12.18 11.79
CA ASP A 47 -9.58 -11.39 11.01
C ASP A 47 -9.00 -10.86 9.70
N SER A 48 -7.71 -10.56 9.71
CA SER A 48 -6.99 -10.17 8.52
C SER A 48 -6.31 -11.40 7.96
N SER A 49 -7.03 -12.44 7.51
CA SER A 49 -6.42 -13.59 6.82
C SER A 49 -6.55 -13.41 5.30
N PRO A 50 -5.51 -13.71 4.49
CA PRO A 50 -5.58 -13.51 3.05
C PRO A 50 -6.54 -14.51 2.43
N SER A 51 -7.33 -14.03 1.47
CA SER A 51 -8.22 -14.90 0.72
C SER A 51 -7.43 -16.00 0.01
N THR A 52 -8.06 -17.14 -0.26
CA THR A 52 -7.44 -18.24 -1.02
C THR A 52 -6.98 -17.78 -2.41
N ALA A 53 -7.68 -16.81 -3.01
CA ALA A 53 -7.29 -16.20 -4.28
C ALA A 53 -5.99 -15.39 -4.16
N THR A 54 -5.84 -14.62 -3.07
CA THR A 54 -4.62 -13.87 -2.76
C THR A 54 -3.43 -14.82 -2.62
N ILE A 55 -3.56 -15.91 -1.86
CA ILE A 55 -2.51 -16.93 -1.69
C ILE A 55 -2.14 -17.55 -3.05
N LYS A 56 -3.11 -17.87 -3.89
CA LYS A 56 -2.86 -18.41 -5.24
C LYS A 56 -2.08 -17.42 -6.12
N ASN A 57 -2.40 -16.14 -6.06
CA ASN A 57 -1.67 -15.10 -6.79
C ASN A 57 -0.24 -14.97 -6.27
N CYS A 58 -0.02 -14.93 -4.95
CA CYS A 58 1.32 -14.89 -4.36
C CYS A 58 2.19 -16.06 -4.83
N PHE A 59 1.64 -17.28 -4.89
CA PHE A 59 2.35 -18.45 -5.43
C PHE A 59 2.75 -18.29 -6.90
N ASN A 60 1.88 -17.69 -7.72
CA ASN A 60 2.16 -17.48 -9.13
C ASN A 60 3.24 -16.41 -9.32
N GLU A 61 3.20 -15.34 -8.52
CA GLU A 61 4.22 -14.29 -8.52
C GLU A 61 5.56 -14.80 -8.00
N PHE A 62 5.55 -15.64 -6.96
CA PHE A 62 6.76 -16.32 -6.48
C PHE A 62 7.39 -17.20 -7.57
N LYS A 63 6.58 -17.99 -8.29
CA LYS A 63 7.04 -18.77 -9.46
C LYS A 63 7.57 -17.89 -10.59
N ARG A 64 7.16 -16.63 -10.67
CA ARG A 64 7.67 -15.63 -11.62
C ARG A 64 8.98 -14.97 -11.17
N GLY A 65 9.49 -15.32 -9.98
CA GLY A 65 10.75 -14.81 -9.44
C GLY A 65 10.60 -13.63 -8.50
N LEU A 66 9.39 -13.38 -7.97
CA LEU A 66 9.18 -12.29 -7.02
C LEU A 66 9.80 -12.64 -5.66
N THR A 67 10.87 -11.93 -5.30
CA THR A 67 11.60 -12.10 -4.03
C THR A 67 11.32 -11.00 -3.01
N THR A 68 10.50 -10.00 -3.37
CA THR A 68 10.26 -8.81 -2.54
C THR A 68 8.97 -8.95 -1.75
N VAL A 69 9.02 -8.53 -0.48
CA VAL A 69 7.88 -8.54 0.46
C VAL A 69 6.90 -7.39 0.18
N PHE A 70 7.41 -6.34 -0.45
CA PHE A 70 6.66 -5.14 -0.79
C PHE A 70 6.47 -5.06 -2.30
N ASP A 71 5.27 -4.62 -2.70
CA ASP A 71 5.03 -4.19 -4.07
C ASP A 71 6.00 -3.06 -4.44
N ASP A 72 6.41 -3.05 -5.71
CA ASP A 72 7.10 -1.92 -6.31
C ASP A 72 6.28 -0.63 -6.11
N PRO A 73 6.93 0.55 -6.06
CA PRO A 73 6.23 1.82 -5.96
C PRO A 73 5.12 1.89 -7.00
N HIS A 74 3.87 1.88 -6.52
CA HIS A 74 2.73 2.03 -7.41
C HIS A 74 2.90 3.36 -8.16
N PRO A 75 2.72 3.41 -9.48
CA PRO A 75 2.67 4.66 -10.22
C PRO A 75 1.41 5.43 -9.78
N GLY A 76 1.47 6.04 -8.60
CA GLY A 76 0.55 7.08 -8.19
C GLY A 76 0.84 8.34 -8.99
N ALA A 77 -0.04 9.34 -8.86
CA ALA A 77 0.23 10.66 -9.41
C ALA A 77 1.62 11.12 -8.93
N PRO A 78 2.51 11.54 -9.84
CA PRO A 78 3.78 12.09 -9.42
C PRO A 78 3.50 13.22 -8.43
N LYS A 79 4.25 13.28 -7.32
CA LYS A 79 4.32 14.47 -6.48
C LYS A 79 5.07 15.55 -7.27
N THR A 80 4.50 15.99 -8.39
CA THR A 80 5.04 17.05 -9.25
C THR A 80 4.73 18.44 -8.72
N VAL A 81 3.82 18.57 -7.75
CA VAL A 81 3.32 19.88 -7.28
C VAL A 81 4.16 20.47 -6.14
N THR A 82 4.89 19.64 -5.39
CA THR A 82 5.65 20.11 -4.21
C THR A 82 7.15 20.02 -4.47
N THR A 83 7.71 21.03 -5.14
CA THR A 83 9.16 21.22 -5.22
C THR A 83 9.70 21.54 -3.82
N GLU A 84 10.91 21.08 -3.49
CA GLU A 84 11.57 21.35 -2.20
C GLU A 84 11.56 22.85 -1.86
N ASP A 85 11.82 23.71 -2.86
CA ASP A 85 11.78 25.18 -2.75
C ASP A 85 10.42 25.72 -2.29
N LYS A 86 9.32 25.16 -2.80
CA LYS A 86 7.95 25.56 -2.41
C LYS A 86 7.66 25.14 -0.97
N THR A 87 8.14 23.97 -0.57
CA THR A 87 8.01 23.44 0.80
C THR A 87 8.74 24.34 1.80
N THR A 88 9.99 24.71 1.51
CA THR A 88 10.79 25.60 2.38
C THR A 88 10.12 26.98 2.54
N LYS A 89 9.64 27.58 1.45
CA LYS A 89 8.93 28.87 1.51
C LYS A 89 7.66 28.81 2.35
N ILE A 90 6.88 27.73 2.26
CA ILE A 90 5.70 27.53 3.12
C ILE A 90 6.13 27.42 4.60
N HIS A 91 7.20 26.67 4.89
CA HIS A 91 7.70 26.53 6.25
C HIS A 91 8.11 27.88 6.84
N ASP A 92 8.83 28.72 6.09
CA ASP A 92 9.24 30.05 6.53
C ASP A 92 8.05 30.96 6.78
N LEU A 93 7.06 30.97 5.87
CA LEU A 93 5.84 31.76 6.03
C LEU A 93 5.07 31.37 7.30
N VAL A 94 4.85 30.08 7.53
CA VAL A 94 4.14 29.58 8.72
C VAL A 94 4.95 29.82 10.00
N PHE A 95 6.28 29.80 9.92
CA PHE A 95 7.15 30.09 11.04
C PHE A 95 7.10 31.59 11.43
N LEU A 96 7.03 32.48 10.44
CA LEU A 96 6.90 33.92 10.64
C LEU A 96 5.52 34.33 11.17
N ASP A 97 4.44 33.71 10.67
CA ASP A 97 3.09 33.93 11.17
C ASP A 97 2.25 32.64 11.20
N ARG A 98 2.00 32.15 12.41
CA ARG A 98 1.20 30.95 12.66
C ARG A 98 -0.30 31.15 12.38
N ARG A 99 -0.77 32.39 12.15
CA ARG A 99 -2.18 32.71 11.86
C ARG A 99 -2.48 32.87 10.37
N LEU A 100 -1.51 32.66 9.49
CA LEU A 100 -1.68 32.69 8.04
C LEU A 100 -2.77 31.71 7.57
N LYS A 101 -3.61 32.18 6.65
CA LYS A 101 -4.62 31.36 5.99
C LYS A 101 -3.99 30.63 4.82
N VAL A 102 -4.50 29.43 4.54
CA VAL A 102 -4.05 28.61 3.40
C VAL A 102 -4.13 29.37 2.07
N ARG A 103 -5.15 30.23 1.89
CA ARG A 103 -5.30 31.06 0.68
C ARG A 103 -4.12 32.02 0.46
N GLU A 104 -3.67 32.67 1.52
CA GLU A 104 -2.55 33.63 1.48
C GLU A 104 -1.23 32.90 1.15
N VAL A 105 -1.07 31.68 1.67
CA VAL A 105 0.07 30.81 1.36
C VAL A 105 0.06 30.37 -0.11
N THR A 106 -1.10 29.97 -0.65
CA THR A 106 -1.21 29.56 -2.05
C THR A 106 -0.97 30.71 -3.02
N GLU A 107 -1.43 31.92 -2.68
CA GLU A 107 -1.16 33.14 -3.46
C GLU A 107 0.34 33.47 -3.47
N THR A 108 1.00 33.38 -2.31
CA THR A 108 2.43 33.69 -2.17
C THR A 108 3.33 32.67 -2.86
N VAL A 109 2.99 31.38 -2.75
CA VAL A 109 3.83 30.27 -3.23
C VAL A 109 3.42 29.83 -4.65
N SER A 110 2.35 30.41 -5.21
CA SER A 110 1.82 30.15 -6.56
C SER A 110 1.69 28.64 -6.83
N ILE A 111 1.03 27.93 -5.90
CA ILE A 111 0.75 26.49 -5.96
C ILE A 111 -0.65 26.27 -6.53
#